data_AF-A0A1W1YVP0-F1
#
_entry.id   AF-A0A1W1YVP0-F1
#
_cell.length_a   1.000
_cell.length_b   1.000
_cell.length_c   1.000
_cell.angle_alpha   90.00
_cell.angle_beta   90.00
_cell.angle_gamma   90.00
#
_symmetry.space_group_name_H-M   'P 1'
#
loop_
_entity.id
_entity.type
_entity.pdbx_description
1 polymer ?
#
loop_
_entity_poly.entity_id
_entity_poly.type
_entity_poly.pdbx_seq_one_letter_code
_entity_poly.pdbx_strand_id
1 'polypeptide(L)'
;MHNYRSNGRECFYYILRKWDKIIVGAILIALLFGVFRGFKTYRSWDQDKADIEDLHRRYDEYMTIYQPEIDMYNNNITEKQNAITDYYQMLCEAEVIRFDDNNTGIAAATLYFDSTSEEELPEGTVALFTDVLVNSIDWESVAQAGDTDTNFIERMLVITGAEDAGNVITLKYFGRDDEAALDMLTEILDQAADIKADLADQIDGFDYSVVNLSSYTGRDGNYVAIKTEIQNQYNVLQIELSNLYKNLDEVEGPPELRDMPSRRQIAFSIVKHCIFGGVMGVAFMAAVFYLLFYLNGMLHSTEELSFYSDSQAMAYDSKKKRFAKLNTFLAKKENRGILYSQADAVSRTVANIKSKYPDVSKVMVTGNGVDCAKDSIKKALESTKDIGLNIKVENNILTDKGSFESIKDYDAVVVVEELDKSSVELIKREVEQIRIAGKEVVGALIAR
;
A
#
# COMPACT_ATOMS: atom_id res chain seq x y z
N MET A 1 2.76 -57.19 33.63
CA MET A 1 1.82 -56.07 33.40
C MET A 1 1.70 -55.85 31.90
N HIS A 2 0.64 -56.38 31.27
CA HIS A 2 0.33 -56.04 29.88
C HIS A 2 -0.27 -54.63 29.85
N ASN A 3 0.45 -53.66 29.29
CA ASN A 3 -0.06 -52.33 29.06
C ASN A 3 -0.97 -52.39 27.82
N TYR A 4 -2.26 -52.06 28.00
CA TYR A 4 -3.17 -51.82 26.88
C TYR A 4 -2.62 -50.60 26.10
N ARG A 5 -2.22 -50.81 24.84
CA ARG A 5 -1.80 -49.72 23.95
C ARG A 5 -3.06 -49.06 23.41
N SER A 6 -3.40 -47.88 23.93
CA SER A 6 -4.48 -47.07 23.39
C SER A 6 -4.22 -46.80 21.90
N ASN A 7 -5.13 -47.23 21.04
CA ASN A 7 -4.97 -47.05 19.60
C ASN A 7 -5.17 -45.57 19.24
N GLY A 8 -4.32 -44.99 18.37
CA GLY A 8 -4.46 -43.59 17.93
C GLY A 8 -5.84 -43.26 17.32
N ARG A 9 -6.58 -44.28 16.88
CA ARG A 9 -7.98 -44.18 16.45
C ARG A 9 -8.91 -43.70 17.57
N GLU A 10 -8.71 -44.15 18.80
CA GLU A 10 -9.57 -43.82 19.94
C GLU A 10 -9.40 -42.36 20.39
N CYS A 11 -8.17 -41.88 20.36
CA CYS A 11 -7.85 -40.46 20.57
C CYS A 11 -8.51 -39.56 19.52
N PHE A 12 -8.45 -39.97 18.24
CA PHE A 12 -9.07 -39.23 17.14
C PHE A 12 -10.60 -39.10 17.32
N TYR A 13 -11.29 -40.19 17.68
CA TYR A 13 -12.73 -40.16 17.92
C TYR A 13 -13.12 -39.42 19.20
N TYR A 14 -12.30 -39.47 20.25
CA TYR A 14 -12.52 -38.66 21.46
C TYR A 14 -12.51 -37.16 21.14
N ILE A 15 -11.50 -36.70 20.39
CA ILE A 15 -11.40 -35.29 19.96
C ILE A 15 -12.59 -34.92 19.07
N LEU A 16 -12.95 -35.78 18.11
CA LEU A 16 -14.11 -35.56 17.24
C LEU A 16 -15.44 -35.48 18.00
N ARG A 17 -15.59 -36.16 19.13
CA ARG A 17 -16.80 -36.07 19.97
C ARG A 17 -16.90 -34.76 20.76
N LYS A 18 -15.79 -34.06 20.96
CA LYS A 18 -15.75 -32.72 21.60
C LYS A 18 -15.82 -31.59 20.57
N TRP A 19 -16.23 -31.88 19.33
CA TRP A 19 -16.30 -30.92 18.23
C TRP A 19 -17.10 -29.66 18.57
N ASP A 20 -18.18 -29.80 19.35
CA ASP A 20 -19.00 -28.68 19.84
C ASP A 20 -18.19 -27.70 20.70
N LYS A 21 -17.40 -28.23 21.65
CA LYS A 21 -16.52 -27.43 22.51
C LYS A 21 -15.33 -26.84 21.75
N ILE A 22 -14.79 -27.59 20.78
CA ILE A 22 -13.68 -27.14 19.92
C ILE A 22 -14.12 -25.96 19.05
N ILE A 23 -15.30 -26.04 18.43
CA ILE A 23 -15.82 -24.95 17.59
C ILE A 23 -16.12 -23.71 18.43
N VAL A 24 -16.74 -23.86 19.61
CA VAL A 24 -17.01 -22.72 20.51
C VAL A 24 -15.69 -22.05 20.93
N GLY A 25 -14.68 -22.83 21.32
CA GLY A 25 -13.36 -22.29 21.65
C GLY A 25 -12.69 -21.59 20.46
N ALA A 26 -12.78 -22.16 19.26
CA ALA A 26 -12.23 -21.57 18.06
C ALA A 26 -12.90 -20.24 17.69
N ILE A 27 -14.21 -20.11 17.88
CA ILE A 27 -14.95 -18.84 17.66
C ILE A 27 -14.49 -17.77 18.65
N LEU A 28 -14.31 -18.12 19.92
CA LEU A 28 -13.80 -17.17 20.92
C LEU A 28 -12.38 -16.69 20.59
N ILE A 29 -11.50 -17.60 20.16
CA ILE A 29 -10.15 -17.26 19.71
C ILE A 29 -10.21 -16.37 18.45
N ALA A 30 -11.06 -16.69 17.48
CA ALA A 30 -11.26 -15.87 16.28
C ALA A 30 -11.71 -14.45 16.62
N LEU A 31 -12.65 -14.30 17.56
CA LEU A 31 -13.12 -13.01 18.03
C LEU A 31 -12.02 -12.22 18.75
N LEU A 32 -11.25 -12.87 19.63
CA LEU A 32 -10.13 -12.23 20.33
C LEU A 32 -9.06 -11.73 19.36
N PHE A 33 -8.69 -12.54 18.37
CA PHE A 33 -7.73 -12.14 17.32
C PHE A 33 -8.29 -11.01 16.44
N GLY A 34 -9.58 -11.06 16.10
CA GLY A 34 -10.27 -10.01 15.36
C GLY A 34 -10.27 -8.68 16.10
N VAL A 35 -10.64 -8.69 17.39
CA VAL A 35 -10.67 -7.52 18.27
C VAL A 35 -9.28 -6.95 18.50
N PHE A 36 -8.28 -7.80 18.79
CA PHE A 36 -6.89 -7.39 18.97
C PHE A 36 -6.31 -6.74 17.71
N ARG A 37 -6.57 -7.33 16.53
CA ARG A 37 -6.14 -6.75 15.25
C ARG A 37 -6.85 -5.43 14.97
N GLY A 38 -8.16 -5.37 15.20
CA GLY A 38 -8.96 -4.15 15.06
C GLY A 38 -8.43 -3.01 15.93
N PHE A 39 -8.09 -3.29 17.20
CA PHE A 39 -7.49 -2.32 18.10
C PHE A 39 -6.09 -1.87 17.65
N LYS A 40 -5.22 -2.80 17.24
CA LYS A 40 -3.89 -2.47 16.73
C LYS A 40 -3.96 -1.63 15.44
N THR A 41 -4.88 -1.96 14.54
CA THR A 41 -5.12 -1.22 13.29
C THR A 41 -5.74 0.14 13.55
N TYR A 42 -6.63 0.28 14.53
CA TYR A 42 -7.17 1.58 14.96
C TYR A 42 -6.10 2.49 15.58
N ARG A 43 -5.21 1.91 16.40
CA ARG A 43 -4.09 2.66 17.01
C ARG A 43 -3.03 3.08 15.99
N SER A 44 -2.73 2.23 15.00
CA SER A 44 -1.85 2.64 13.89
C SER A 44 -2.51 3.67 12.98
N TRP A 45 -3.84 3.64 12.87
CA TRP A 45 -4.62 4.62 12.11
C TRP A 45 -4.50 6.05 12.65
N ASP A 46 -4.44 6.24 13.96
CA ASP A 46 -4.34 7.57 14.55
C ASP A 46 -2.96 8.20 14.29
N GLN A 47 -1.90 7.38 14.24
CA GLN A 47 -0.55 7.80 13.85
C GLN A 47 -0.43 7.99 12.33
N ASP A 48 -0.88 7.03 11.53
CA ASP A 48 -0.85 7.10 10.06
C ASP A 48 -1.68 8.28 9.52
N LYS A 49 -2.78 8.67 10.20
CA LYS A 49 -3.61 9.78 9.75
C LYS A 49 -2.90 11.13 9.90
N ALA A 50 -2.22 11.36 11.03
CA ALA A 50 -1.43 12.56 11.23
C ALA A 50 -0.26 12.64 10.24
N ASP A 51 0.40 11.51 9.98
CA ASP A 51 1.52 11.44 9.03
C ASP A 51 1.06 11.62 7.58
N ILE A 52 -0.10 11.08 7.18
CA ILE A 52 -0.65 11.24 5.82
C ILE A 52 -1.24 12.63 5.62
N GLU A 53 -1.86 13.23 6.64
CA GLU A 53 -2.35 14.61 6.58
C GLU A 53 -1.18 15.61 6.53
N ASP A 54 -0.09 15.36 7.25
CA ASP A 54 1.16 16.12 7.10
C ASP A 54 1.79 15.90 5.72
N LEU A 55 1.73 14.68 5.17
CA LEU A 55 2.22 14.38 3.82
C LEU A 55 1.40 15.10 2.74
N HIS A 56 0.07 15.11 2.85
CA HIS A 56 -0.79 15.87 1.92
C HIS A 56 -0.59 17.38 2.09
N ARG A 57 -0.43 17.88 3.31
CA ARG A 57 -0.12 19.30 3.53
C ARG A 57 1.20 19.70 2.88
N ARG A 58 2.27 18.92 3.09
CA ARG A 58 3.56 19.18 2.44
C ARG A 58 3.49 19.04 0.92
N TYR A 59 2.69 18.11 0.42
CA TYR A 59 2.44 17.97 -1.02
C TYR A 59 1.69 19.18 -1.57
N ASP A 60 0.64 19.65 -0.90
CA ASP A 60 -0.12 20.85 -1.30
C ASP A 60 0.78 22.09 -1.25
N GLU A 61 1.56 22.28 -0.18
CA GLU A 61 2.57 23.34 -0.06
C GLU A 61 3.60 23.27 -1.19
N TYR A 62 4.12 22.08 -1.49
CA TYR A 62 5.04 21.87 -2.60
C TYR A 62 4.38 22.22 -3.94
N MET A 63 3.13 21.80 -4.15
CA MET A 63 2.39 22.06 -5.38
C MET A 63 2.06 23.55 -5.57
N THR A 64 1.91 24.33 -4.48
CA THR A 64 1.73 25.78 -4.56
C THR A 64 2.95 26.53 -5.11
N ILE A 65 4.14 25.94 -5.04
CA ILE A 65 5.38 26.51 -5.56
C ILE A 65 5.71 25.90 -6.93
N TYR A 66 5.58 24.58 -7.03
CA TYR A 66 5.91 23.81 -8.24
C TYR A 66 5.04 24.20 -9.44
N GLN A 67 3.72 24.34 -9.27
CA GLN A 67 2.84 24.62 -10.41
C GLN A 67 3.10 26.00 -11.03
N PRO A 68 3.20 27.11 -10.26
CA PRO A 68 3.59 28.41 -10.81
C PRO A 68 4.98 28.41 -11.47
N GLU A 69 5.93 27.62 -10.95
CA GLU A 69 7.27 27.51 -11.53
C GLU A 69 7.24 26.85 -12.90
N ILE A 70 6.53 25.72 -13.04
CA ILE A 70 6.32 25.05 -14.33
C ILE A 70 5.56 25.96 -15.30
N ASP A 71 4.52 26.66 -14.84
CA ASP A 71 3.75 27.58 -15.67
C ASP A 71 4.61 28.75 -16.17
N MET A 72 5.49 29.29 -15.32
CA MET A 72 6.45 30.33 -15.71
C MET A 72 7.41 29.83 -16.79
N TYR A 73 7.99 28.63 -16.65
CA TYR A 73 8.85 28.05 -17.68
C TYR A 73 8.11 27.83 -18.99
N ASN A 74 6.88 27.31 -18.96
CA ASN A 74 6.06 27.11 -20.15
C ASN A 74 5.71 28.42 -20.86
N ASN A 75 5.39 29.47 -20.10
CA ASN A 75 5.14 30.81 -20.66
C ASN A 75 6.42 31.35 -21.33
N ASN A 76 7.56 31.30 -20.64
CA ASN A 76 8.84 31.75 -21.18
C ASN A 76 9.25 30.98 -22.45
N ILE A 77 9.01 29.66 -22.49
CA ILE A 77 9.25 28.84 -23.68
C ILE A 77 8.36 29.31 -24.85
N THR A 78 7.09 29.56 -24.59
CA THR A 78 6.14 30.02 -25.61
C THR A 78 6.52 31.41 -26.15
N GLU A 79 6.84 32.34 -25.27
CA GLU A 79 7.31 33.68 -25.64
C GLU A 79 8.59 33.61 -26.48
N LYS A 80 9.56 32.77 -26.08
CA LYS A 80 10.81 32.60 -26.83
C LYS A 80 10.61 31.89 -28.17
N GLN A 81 9.68 30.93 -28.27
CA GLN A 81 9.31 30.33 -29.54
C GLN A 81 8.73 31.35 -30.51
N ASN A 82 7.80 32.18 -30.04
CA ASN A 82 7.23 33.26 -30.85
C ASN A 82 8.32 34.24 -31.29
N ALA A 83 9.20 34.67 -30.38
CA ALA A 83 10.31 35.56 -30.70
C ALA A 83 11.26 34.96 -31.76
N ILE A 84 11.54 33.64 -31.70
CA ILE A 84 12.34 32.95 -32.72
C ILE A 84 11.63 32.95 -34.07
N THR A 85 10.32 32.65 -34.09
CA THR A 85 9.52 32.65 -35.31
C THR A 85 9.45 34.04 -35.95
N ASP A 86 9.16 35.06 -35.15
CA ASP A 86 9.08 36.45 -35.60
C ASP A 86 10.45 36.92 -36.13
N TYR A 87 11.54 36.66 -35.39
CA TYR A 87 12.89 37.00 -35.82
C TYR A 87 13.31 36.26 -37.10
N TYR A 88 12.92 34.99 -37.24
CA TYR A 88 13.17 34.22 -38.46
C TYR A 88 12.41 34.80 -39.66
N GLN A 89 11.16 35.24 -39.46
CA GLN A 89 10.39 35.90 -40.51
C GLN A 89 11.05 37.21 -40.93
N MET A 90 11.46 38.05 -39.97
CA MET A 90 12.22 39.28 -40.26
C MET A 90 13.50 38.98 -41.04
N LEU A 91 14.27 37.95 -40.66
CA LEU A 91 15.47 37.53 -41.39
C LEU A 91 15.18 37.10 -42.83
N CYS A 92 14.07 36.41 -43.06
CA CYS A 92 13.68 35.97 -44.40
C CYS A 92 13.23 37.14 -45.28
N GLU A 93 12.55 38.13 -44.71
CA GLU A 93 12.01 39.28 -45.43
C GLU A 93 13.04 40.40 -45.64
N ALA A 94 14.04 40.51 -44.75
CA ALA A 94 15.06 41.55 -44.79
C ALA A 94 15.88 41.56 -46.08
N GLU A 95 15.81 42.68 -46.80
CA GLU A 95 16.56 42.92 -48.03
C GLU A 95 18.03 43.25 -47.74
N VAL A 96 18.30 43.96 -46.64
CA VAL A 96 19.65 44.37 -46.23
C VAL A 96 20.61 43.19 -46.00
N ILE A 97 20.08 42.00 -45.70
CA ILE A 97 20.87 40.77 -45.54
C ILE A 97 21.24 40.14 -46.90
N ARG A 98 20.57 40.55 -47.98
CA ARG A 98 20.74 39.99 -49.32
C ARG A 98 21.69 40.79 -50.20
N PHE A 99 22.11 41.99 -49.82
CA PHE A 99 23.08 42.75 -50.63
C PHE A 99 24.42 42.00 -50.72
N ASP A 100 25.11 42.15 -51.85
CA ASP A 100 26.40 41.50 -52.10
C ASP A 100 27.51 42.12 -51.23
N ASP A 101 28.12 41.31 -50.37
CA ASP A 101 29.21 41.71 -49.47
C ASP A 101 30.41 42.36 -50.18
N ASN A 102 30.61 42.07 -51.48
CA ASN A 102 31.71 42.66 -52.25
C ASN A 102 31.31 43.91 -53.04
N ASN A 103 30.02 44.20 -53.13
CA ASN A 103 29.46 45.30 -53.93
C ASN A 103 28.27 45.94 -53.20
N THR A 104 28.46 46.29 -51.92
CA THR A 104 27.46 47.00 -51.12
C THR A 104 27.68 48.50 -51.28
N GLY A 105 26.60 49.27 -51.30
CA GLY A 105 26.65 50.73 -51.26
C GLY A 105 27.10 51.22 -49.89
N ILE A 106 28.08 52.12 -49.87
CA ILE A 106 28.63 52.68 -48.65
C ILE A 106 28.57 54.20 -48.78
N ALA A 107 27.81 54.83 -47.89
CA ALA A 107 27.83 56.27 -47.72
C ALA A 107 28.48 56.62 -46.39
N ALA A 108 29.29 57.67 -46.38
CA ALA A 108 29.97 58.15 -45.18
C ALA A 108 29.91 59.66 -45.12
N ALA A 109 29.54 60.17 -43.94
CA ALA A 109 29.51 61.57 -43.60
C ALA A 109 30.36 61.83 -42.34
N THR A 110 31.18 62.87 -42.37
CA THR A 110 31.95 63.29 -41.20
C THR A 110 31.40 64.61 -40.69
N LEU A 111 30.95 64.63 -39.44
CA LEU A 111 30.44 65.81 -38.77
C LEU A 111 31.52 66.34 -37.82
N TYR A 112 31.85 67.62 -37.98
CA TYR A 112 32.75 68.34 -37.09
C TYR A 112 31.94 69.29 -36.22
N PHE A 113 32.00 69.08 -34.92
CA PHE A 113 31.36 69.92 -33.91
C PHE A 113 32.26 71.09 -33.56
N ASP A 114 31.69 72.28 -33.51
CA ASP A 114 32.40 73.49 -33.11
C ASP A 114 31.57 74.28 -32.10
N SER A 115 32.25 75.10 -31.32
CA SER A 115 31.58 76.04 -30.43
C SER A 115 31.08 77.24 -31.22
N THR A 116 29.84 77.65 -31.00
CA THR A 116 29.31 78.91 -31.56
C THR A 116 29.69 80.13 -30.72
N SER A 117 30.40 79.91 -29.60
CA SER A 117 30.88 80.92 -28.67
C SER A 117 32.42 80.95 -28.62
N GLU A 118 33.02 81.97 -27.99
CA GLU A 118 34.47 81.98 -27.73
C GLU A 118 34.89 80.94 -26.66
N GLU A 119 33.94 80.25 -26.02
CA GLU A 119 34.19 79.20 -25.02
C GLU A 119 34.40 77.83 -25.68
N GLU A 120 35.12 76.94 -25.00
CA GLU A 120 35.32 75.56 -25.47
C GLU A 120 33.99 74.80 -25.48
N LEU A 121 33.81 73.92 -26.48
CA LEU A 121 32.63 73.07 -26.62
C LEU A 121 32.41 72.28 -25.29
N PRO A 122 31.21 72.32 -24.69
CA PRO A 122 30.96 71.63 -23.44
C PRO A 122 31.25 70.13 -23.55
N GLU A 123 31.96 69.58 -22.56
CA GLU A 123 32.30 68.16 -22.51
C GLU A 123 31.04 67.29 -22.54
N GLY A 124 31.02 66.27 -23.39
CA GLY A 124 29.86 65.36 -23.55
C GLY A 124 28.78 65.82 -24.54
N THR A 125 28.90 67.00 -25.14
CA THR A 125 27.92 67.49 -26.15
C THR A 125 27.80 66.55 -27.35
N VAL A 126 28.92 66.07 -27.88
CA VAL A 126 28.97 65.15 -29.03
C VAL A 126 28.32 63.80 -28.69
N ALA A 127 28.56 63.28 -27.48
CA ALA A 127 27.98 62.04 -27.02
C ALA A 127 26.46 62.17 -26.82
N LEU A 128 26.01 63.28 -26.22
CA LEU A 128 24.59 63.58 -26.03
C LEU A 128 23.86 63.73 -27.38
N PHE A 129 24.45 64.47 -28.32
CA PHE A 129 23.89 64.60 -29.67
C PHE A 129 23.76 63.23 -30.34
N THR A 130 24.80 62.39 -30.24
CA THR A 130 24.79 61.05 -30.83
C THR A 130 23.70 60.17 -30.22
N ASP A 131 23.54 60.17 -28.90
CA ASP A 131 22.49 59.41 -28.20
C ASP A 131 21.08 59.87 -28.61
N VAL A 132 20.85 61.19 -28.67
CA VAL A 132 19.57 61.75 -29.11
C VAL A 132 19.30 61.39 -30.58
N LEU A 133 20.31 61.47 -31.44
CA LEU A 133 20.21 61.10 -32.86
C LEU A 133 19.76 59.65 -33.02
N VAL A 134 20.47 58.69 -32.42
CA VAL A 134 20.16 57.26 -32.55
C VAL A 134 18.74 56.93 -32.08
N ASN A 135 18.27 57.59 -31.01
CA ASN A 135 16.95 57.33 -30.43
C ASN A 135 15.79 58.06 -31.13
N SER A 136 16.08 59.07 -31.95
CA SER A 136 15.04 59.94 -32.54
C SER A 136 14.91 59.79 -34.06
N ILE A 137 15.75 58.97 -34.71
CA ILE A 137 15.64 58.72 -36.15
C ILE A 137 14.30 58.04 -36.48
N ASP A 138 13.59 58.62 -37.45
CA ASP A 138 12.46 57.99 -38.10
C ASP A 138 12.96 57.03 -39.20
N TRP A 139 13.09 55.76 -38.80
CA TRP A 139 13.53 54.69 -39.68
C TRP A 139 12.57 54.42 -40.85
N GLU A 140 11.27 54.74 -40.75
CA GLU A 140 10.36 54.56 -41.89
C GLU A 140 10.67 55.54 -43.03
N SER A 141 10.99 56.79 -42.69
CA SER A 141 11.41 57.80 -43.67
C SER A 141 12.75 57.42 -44.31
N VAL A 142 13.69 56.90 -43.53
CA VAL A 142 14.98 56.41 -44.01
C VAL A 142 14.82 55.21 -44.98
N ALA A 143 13.94 54.26 -44.66
CA ALA A 143 13.61 53.13 -45.55
C ALA A 143 13.03 53.60 -46.90
N GLN A 144 12.15 54.61 -46.88
CA GLN A 144 11.53 55.18 -48.08
C GLN A 144 12.55 55.87 -48.98
N ALA A 145 13.51 56.60 -48.39
CA ALA A 145 14.57 57.27 -49.15
C ALA A 145 15.42 56.29 -49.96
N GLY A 146 15.68 55.10 -49.41
CA GLY A 146 16.47 54.05 -50.08
C GLY A 146 15.69 52.98 -50.85
N ASP A 147 14.36 53.10 -50.97
CA ASP A 147 13.48 52.07 -51.54
C ASP A 147 13.78 50.66 -51.00
N THR A 148 13.86 50.54 -49.67
CA THR A 148 14.24 49.32 -48.94
C THR A 148 13.21 49.01 -47.84
N ASP A 149 13.16 47.76 -47.38
CA ASP A 149 12.29 47.36 -46.27
C ASP A 149 12.82 47.85 -44.91
N THR A 150 11.97 47.92 -43.90
CA THR A 150 12.35 48.44 -42.57
C THR A 150 13.08 47.42 -41.69
N ASN A 151 13.22 46.15 -42.09
CA ASN A 151 13.85 45.16 -41.22
C ASN A 151 15.37 45.37 -41.13
N PHE A 152 15.85 45.57 -39.90
CA PHE A 152 17.27 45.77 -39.57
C PHE A 152 17.95 47.01 -40.15
N ILE A 153 17.19 47.99 -40.67
CA ILE A 153 17.78 49.21 -41.25
C ILE A 153 18.54 50.04 -40.22
N GLU A 154 18.06 50.07 -38.98
CA GLU A 154 18.72 50.76 -37.86
C GLU A 154 20.15 50.24 -37.65
N ARG A 155 20.37 48.93 -37.92
CA ARG A 155 21.64 48.26 -37.71
C ARG A 155 22.64 48.56 -38.82
N MET A 156 22.20 49.14 -39.93
CA MET A 156 23.08 49.52 -41.06
C MET A 156 23.80 50.84 -40.79
N LEU A 157 23.37 51.62 -39.79
CA LEU A 157 24.08 52.81 -39.36
C LEU A 157 25.24 52.44 -38.42
N VAL A 158 26.44 52.89 -38.76
CA VAL A 158 27.64 52.80 -37.92
C VAL A 158 28.11 54.19 -37.60
N ILE A 159 28.18 54.50 -36.32
CA ILE A 159 28.69 55.77 -35.80
C ILE A 159 30.04 55.52 -35.15
N THR A 160 31.08 56.27 -35.53
CA THR A 160 32.40 56.23 -34.90
C THR A 160 32.83 57.60 -34.41
N GLY A 161 33.62 57.64 -33.33
CA GLY A 161 34.19 58.87 -32.77
C GLY A 161 33.33 59.58 -31.71
N ALA A 162 32.13 59.07 -31.40
CA ALA A 162 31.23 59.67 -30.41
C ALA A 162 31.70 59.54 -28.95
N GLU A 163 32.56 58.55 -28.65
CA GLU A 163 33.09 58.27 -27.30
C GLU A 163 34.51 58.83 -27.08
N ASP A 164 35.18 59.26 -28.16
CA ASP A 164 36.48 59.89 -28.08
C ASP A 164 36.27 61.38 -27.75
N ALA A 165 37.13 61.99 -26.93
CA ALA A 165 37.08 63.43 -26.59
C ALA A 165 37.35 64.36 -27.80
N GLY A 166 37.17 63.87 -29.02
CA GLY A 166 37.29 64.62 -30.26
C GLY A 166 35.95 65.20 -30.69
N ASN A 167 36.00 66.35 -31.36
CA ASN A 167 34.82 67.02 -31.88
C ASN A 167 34.36 66.44 -33.24
N VAL A 168 34.59 65.17 -33.50
CA VAL A 168 34.35 64.55 -34.82
C VAL A 168 33.62 63.24 -34.66
N ILE A 169 32.48 63.11 -35.34
CA ILE A 169 31.83 61.80 -35.55
C ILE A 169 31.79 61.48 -37.03
N THR A 170 31.90 60.19 -37.34
CA THR A 170 31.67 59.68 -38.69
C THR A 170 30.44 58.79 -38.67
N LEU A 171 29.45 59.17 -39.47
CA LEU A 171 28.29 58.36 -39.79
C LEU A 171 28.62 57.57 -41.05
N LYS A 172 28.46 56.26 -40.99
CA LYS A 172 28.58 55.38 -42.15
C LYS A 172 27.29 54.58 -42.28
N TYR A 173 26.71 54.56 -43.46
CA TYR A 173 25.49 53.83 -43.74
C TYR A 173 25.70 52.87 -44.92
N PHE A 174 25.05 51.71 -44.84
CA PHE A 174 25.13 50.66 -45.85
C PHE A 174 23.80 50.52 -46.58
N GLY A 175 23.85 50.57 -47.91
CA GLY A 175 22.69 50.44 -48.80
C GLY A 175 22.90 49.42 -49.90
N ARG A 176 21.87 49.22 -50.73
CA ARG A 176 21.90 48.30 -51.87
C ARG A 176 23.01 48.67 -52.86
N ASP A 177 23.10 49.96 -53.17
CA ASP A 177 24.09 50.60 -54.04
C ASP A 177 24.48 51.97 -53.46
N ASP A 178 25.46 52.63 -54.08
CA ASP A 178 25.99 53.91 -53.61
C ASP A 178 24.97 55.05 -53.63
N GLU A 179 23.99 55.01 -54.54
CA GLU A 179 22.88 55.97 -54.60
C GLU A 179 21.93 55.77 -53.42
N ALA A 180 21.42 54.54 -53.21
CA ALA A 180 20.54 54.23 -52.08
C ALA A 180 21.21 54.48 -50.73
N ALA A 181 22.50 54.13 -50.58
CA ALA A 181 23.24 54.42 -49.35
C ALA A 181 23.36 55.93 -49.09
N LEU A 182 23.56 56.73 -50.14
CA LEU A 182 23.66 58.19 -50.05
C LEU A 182 22.31 58.81 -49.71
N ASP A 183 21.23 58.38 -50.35
CA ASP A 183 19.89 58.90 -50.11
C ASP A 183 19.45 58.62 -48.66
N MET A 184 19.69 57.40 -48.17
CA MET A 184 19.39 57.02 -46.78
C MET A 184 20.24 57.80 -45.78
N LEU A 185 21.54 57.99 -46.04
CA LEU A 185 22.40 58.79 -45.16
C LEU A 185 22.02 60.28 -45.19
N THR A 186 21.60 60.80 -46.34
CA THR A 186 21.17 62.19 -46.48
C THR A 186 19.90 62.45 -45.69
N GLU A 187 18.93 61.53 -45.73
CA GLU A 187 17.73 61.58 -44.89
C GLU A 187 18.09 61.58 -43.40
N ILE A 188 19.03 60.74 -42.96
CA ILE A 188 19.53 60.76 -41.57
C ILE A 188 20.19 62.10 -41.23
N LEU A 189 20.92 62.71 -42.16
CA LEU A 189 21.56 64.02 -41.95
C LEU A 189 20.56 65.18 -41.89
N ASP A 190 19.47 65.09 -42.65
CA ASP A 190 18.38 66.07 -42.62
C ASP A 190 17.65 66.00 -41.26
N GLN A 191 17.32 64.80 -40.80
CA GLN A 191 16.77 64.59 -39.45
C GLN A 191 17.75 65.02 -38.35
N ALA A 192 19.06 64.80 -38.55
CA ALA A 192 20.08 65.27 -37.62
C ALA A 192 20.14 66.81 -37.55
N ALA A 193 19.81 67.52 -38.64
CA ALA A 193 19.74 68.97 -38.67
C ALA A 193 18.53 69.51 -37.89
N ASP A 194 17.41 68.81 -37.94
CA ASP A 194 16.23 69.12 -37.12
C ASP A 194 16.52 68.89 -35.63
N ILE A 195 17.13 67.74 -35.28
CA ILE A 195 17.58 67.44 -33.91
C ILE A 195 18.57 68.49 -33.40
N LYS A 196 19.47 68.97 -34.26
CA LYS A 196 20.37 70.07 -33.93
C LYS A 196 19.60 71.32 -33.55
N ALA A 197 18.59 71.71 -34.33
CA ALA A 197 17.79 72.89 -34.05
C ALA A 197 17.09 72.78 -32.70
N ASP A 198 16.51 71.61 -32.39
CA ASP A 198 15.84 71.35 -31.13
C ASP A 198 16.81 71.35 -29.92
N LEU A 199 18.03 70.84 -30.10
CA LEU A 199 19.05 70.79 -29.05
C LEU A 199 19.77 72.12 -28.86
N ALA A 200 19.93 72.93 -29.90
CA ALA A 200 20.55 74.25 -29.81
C ALA A 200 19.74 75.21 -28.91
N ASP A 201 18.43 75.01 -28.79
CA ASP A 201 17.56 75.74 -27.86
C ASP A 201 17.79 75.33 -26.39
N GLN A 202 18.38 74.16 -26.13
CA GLN A 202 18.58 73.60 -24.79
C GLN A 202 20.05 73.63 -24.33
N ILE A 203 20.98 73.55 -25.28
CA ILE A 203 22.43 73.56 -25.07
C ILE A 203 22.98 74.78 -25.80
N ASP A 204 23.28 75.83 -25.04
CA ASP A 204 23.89 77.02 -25.60
C ASP A 204 25.32 76.71 -26.07
N GLY A 205 25.70 77.23 -27.24
CA GLY A 205 27.10 77.24 -27.66
C GLY A 205 27.58 76.09 -28.55
N PHE A 206 26.74 75.24 -29.17
CA PHE A 206 27.21 74.18 -30.09
C PHE A 206 26.60 74.26 -31.50
N ASP A 207 27.40 73.91 -32.52
CA ASP A 207 26.97 73.67 -33.91
C ASP A 207 27.78 72.53 -34.51
N TYR A 208 27.34 71.98 -35.65
CA TYR A 208 28.15 71.05 -36.43
C TYR A 208 28.13 71.40 -37.92
N SER A 209 29.23 71.05 -38.59
CA SER A 209 29.36 71.14 -40.04
C SER A 209 29.63 69.75 -40.65
N VAL A 210 29.00 69.49 -41.79
CA VAL A 210 29.30 68.29 -42.59
C VAL A 210 30.58 68.57 -43.37
N VAL A 211 31.70 67.99 -42.93
CA VAL A 211 33.04 68.23 -43.51
C VAL A 211 33.26 67.37 -44.75
N ASN A 212 32.69 66.18 -44.76
CA ASN A 212 32.80 65.25 -45.86
C ASN A 212 31.48 64.50 -46.01
N LEU A 213 31.03 64.33 -47.25
CA LEU A 213 29.95 63.44 -47.64
C LEU A 213 30.41 62.71 -48.90
N SER A 214 30.47 61.39 -48.83
CA SER A 214 30.93 60.56 -49.93
C SER A 214 30.14 59.27 -50.01
N SER A 215 29.92 58.78 -51.22
CA SER A 215 29.37 57.45 -51.47
C SER A 215 30.24 56.68 -52.47
N TYR A 216 30.30 55.36 -52.29
CA TYR A 216 30.99 54.43 -53.18
C TYR A 216 30.48 53.01 -52.98
N THR A 217 30.74 52.11 -53.91
CA THR A 217 30.47 50.67 -53.74
C THR A 217 31.72 49.91 -53.37
N GLY A 218 31.57 48.89 -52.51
CA GLY A 218 32.68 48.01 -52.17
C GLY A 218 32.40 47.08 -51.01
N ARG A 219 33.47 46.51 -50.46
CA ARG A 219 33.44 45.65 -49.28
C ARG A 219 33.88 46.41 -48.04
N ASP A 220 33.03 46.42 -47.02
CA ASP A 220 33.36 46.99 -45.71
C ASP A 220 33.28 45.92 -44.61
N GLY A 221 34.22 45.95 -43.67
CA GLY A 221 34.28 44.97 -42.57
C GLY A 221 33.13 45.12 -41.57
N ASN A 222 32.63 46.33 -41.35
CA ASN A 222 31.55 46.58 -40.40
C ASN A 222 30.23 45.99 -40.91
N TYR A 223 29.95 46.12 -42.21
CA TYR A 223 28.76 45.52 -42.83
C TYR A 223 28.76 43.99 -42.70
N VAL A 224 29.90 43.33 -42.99
CA VAL A 224 30.05 41.88 -42.82
C VAL A 224 29.85 41.46 -41.35
N ALA A 225 30.37 42.24 -40.40
CA ALA A 225 30.19 41.99 -38.98
C ALA A 225 28.71 42.13 -38.56
N ILE A 226 28.02 43.18 -39.03
CA ILE A 226 26.59 43.40 -38.77
C ILE A 226 25.75 42.23 -39.29
N LYS A 227 25.98 41.78 -40.53
CA LYS A 227 25.29 40.62 -41.10
C LYS A 227 25.50 39.36 -40.26
N THR A 228 26.74 39.12 -39.86
CA THR A 228 27.11 37.96 -39.04
C THR A 228 26.39 38.02 -37.69
N GLU A 229 26.32 39.20 -37.07
CA GLU A 229 25.62 39.39 -35.79
C GLU A 229 24.11 39.17 -35.92
N ILE A 230 23.48 39.75 -36.95
CA ILE A 230 22.05 39.54 -37.24
C ILE A 230 21.74 38.05 -37.42
N GLN A 231 22.61 37.31 -38.12
CA GLN A 231 22.46 35.85 -38.28
C GLN A 231 22.72 35.09 -36.98
N ASN A 232 23.72 35.48 -36.19
CA ASN A 232 24.08 34.82 -34.94
C ASN A 232 23.01 35.00 -33.86
N GLN A 233 22.30 36.12 -33.83
CA GLN A 233 21.23 36.37 -32.88
C GLN A 233 20.13 35.30 -32.94
N TYR A 234 19.83 34.75 -34.13
CA TYR A 234 18.92 33.62 -34.28
C TYR A 234 19.45 32.35 -33.57
N ASN A 235 20.76 32.08 -33.67
CA ASN A 235 21.38 30.96 -32.96
C ASN A 235 21.39 31.18 -31.44
N VAL A 236 21.61 32.42 -30.98
CA VAL A 236 21.54 32.76 -29.55
C VAL A 236 20.14 32.49 -29.00
N LEU A 237 19.09 32.94 -29.69
CA LEU A 237 17.71 32.68 -29.27
C LEU A 237 17.38 31.18 -29.20
N GLN A 238 17.87 30.37 -30.15
CA GLN A 238 17.72 28.92 -30.09
C GLN A 238 18.46 28.28 -28.90
N ILE A 239 19.66 28.77 -28.57
CA ILE A 239 20.42 28.31 -27.40
C ILE A 239 19.67 28.64 -26.11
N GLU A 240 19.13 29.86 -25.99
CA GLU A 240 18.30 30.26 -24.86
C GLU A 240 17.07 29.37 -24.68
N LEU A 241 16.37 29.07 -25.77
CA LEU A 241 15.23 28.14 -25.75
C LEU A 241 15.64 26.73 -25.30
N SER A 242 16.77 26.23 -25.81
CA SER A 242 17.31 24.93 -25.40
C SER A 242 17.64 24.88 -23.91
N ASN A 243 18.19 25.98 -23.36
CA ASN A 243 18.47 26.09 -21.93
C ASN A 243 17.19 26.13 -21.09
N LEU A 244 16.13 26.80 -21.54
CA LEU A 244 14.83 26.77 -20.87
C LEU A 244 14.25 25.35 -20.79
N TYR A 245 14.34 24.57 -21.86
CA TYR A 245 13.92 23.17 -21.85
C TYR A 245 14.73 22.30 -20.88
N LYS A 246 16.06 22.49 -20.82
CA LYS A 246 16.91 21.78 -19.86
C LYS A 246 16.55 22.13 -18.43
N ASN A 247 16.38 23.43 -18.13
CA ASN A 247 16.02 23.88 -16.80
C ASN A 247 14.65 23.34 -16.39
N LEU A 248 13.68 23.24 -17.32
CA LEU A 248 12.37 22.64 -17.06
C LEU A 248 12.46 21.13 -16.74
N ASP A 249 13.33 20.39 -17.44
CA ASP A 249 13.55 18.95 -17.21
C ASP A 249 14.30 18.67 -15.90
N GLU A 250 15.15 19.60 -15.46
CA GLU A 250 15.87 19.54 -14.17
C GLU A 250 14.97 19.85 -12.96
N VAL A 251 13.76 20.39 -13.15
CA VAL A 251 12.81 20.63 -12.05
C VAL A 251 12.30 19.27 -11.54
N GLU A 252 12.77 18.87 -10.35
CA GLU A 252 12.37 17.61 -9.71
C GLU A 252 10.84 17.51 -9.60
N GLY A 253 10.28 16.35 -9.99
CA GLY A 253 8.83 16.11 -9.92
C GLY A 253 8.32 15.97 -8.48
N PRO A 254 7.00 16.14 -8.26
CA PRO A 254 6.42 16.10 -6.93
C PRO A 254 6.57 14.71 -6.28
N PRO A 255 6.70 14.66 -4.94
CA PRO A 255 6.89 13.40 -4.22
C PRO A 255 5.67 12.47 -4.38
N GLU A 256 5.91 11.15 -4.45
CA GLU A 256 4.85 10.15 -4.58
C GLU A 256 3.90 10.16 -3.37
N LEU A 257 2.61 10.34 -3.63
CA LEU A 257 1.56 10.29 -2.60
C LEU A 257 1.24 8.84 -2.22
N ARG A 258 1.16 8.57 -0.91
CA ARG A 258 0.67 7.30 -0.37
C ARG A 258 -0.79 7.44 0.02
N ASP A 259 -1.68 6.74 -0.67
CA ASP A 259 -3.12 6.78 -0.39
C ASP A 259 -3.50 6.07 0.92
N MET A 260 -4.50 6.61 1.62
CA MET A 260 -5.08 5.96 2.79
C MET A 260 -5.81 4.66 2.39
N PRO A 261 -5.58 3.53 3.10
CA PRO A 261 -6.38 2.34 2.89
C PRO A 261 -7.85 2.59 3.29
N SER A 262 -8.77 2.31 2.37
CA SER A 262 -10.21 2.53 2.53
C SER A 262 -10.80 1.76 3.73
N ARG A 263 -11.86 2.31 4.35
CA ARG A 263 -12.65 1.63 5.41
C ARG A 263 -13.06 0.20 5.02
N ARG A 264 -13.28 -0.05 3.72
CA ARG A 264 -13.58 -1.39 3.17
C ARG A 264 -12.36 -2.34 3.23
N GLN A 265 -11.16 -1.86 2.90
CA GLN A 265 -9.93 -2.66 2.93
C GLN A 265 -9.58 -3.10 4.36
N ILE A 266 -9.91 -2.27 5.36
CA ILE A 266 -9.70 -2.58 6.78
C ILE A 266 -10.70 -3.60 7.30
N ALA A 267 -11.98 -3.46 6.92
CA ALA A 267 -12.98 -4.47 7.22
C ALA A 267 -12.57 -5.84 6.64
N PHE A 268 -12.08 -5.87 5.40
CA PHE A 268 -11.54 -7.08 4.78
C PHE A 268 -10.32 -7.65 5.52
N SER A 269 -9.40 -6.78 5.99
CA SER A 269 -8.26 -7.19 6.80
C SER A 269 -8.70 -7.85 8.11
N ILE A 270 -9.62 -7.23 8.86
CA ILE A 270 -10.13 -7.77 10.13
C ILE A 270 -10.80 -9.13 9.90
N VAL A 271 -11.66 -9.24 8.88
CA VAL A 271 -12.34 -10.49 8.52
C VAL A 271 -11.33 -11.60 8.15
N LYS A 272 -10.31 -11.28 7.34
CA LYS A 272 -9.27 -12.24 6.97
C LYS A 272 -8.54 -12.78 8.20
N HIS A 273 -8.25 -11.93 9.18
CA HIS A 273 -7.55 -12.33 10.40
C HIS A 273 -8.48 -13.07 11.39
N CYS A 274 -9.78 -12.77 11.44
CA CYS A 274 -10.76 -13.57 12.17
C CYS A 274 -10.84 -15.01 11.62
N ILE A 275 -10.89 -15.16 10.29
CA ILE A 275 -10.93 -16.47 9.64
C ILE A 275 -9.65 -17.24 9.95
N PHE A 276 -8.48 -16.59 9.84
CA PHE A 276 -7.19 -17.18 10.18
C PHE A 276 -7.12 -17.60 11.66
N GLY A 277 -7.59 -16.74 12.57
CA GLY A 277 -7.68 -17.03 14.01
C GLY A 277 -8.63 -18.19 14.32
N GLY A 278 -9.73 -18.33 13.58
CA GLY A 278 -10.64 -19.46 13.71
C GLY A 278 -10.01 -20.79 13.30
N VAL A 279 -9.30 -20.82 12.16
CA VAL A 279 -8.60 -22.02 11.68
C VAL A 279 -7.51 -22.44 12.68
N MET A 280 -6.69 -21.49 13.13
CA MET A 280 -5.68 -21.72 14.17
C MET A 280 -6.31 -22.16 15.49
N GLY A 281 -7.45 -21.57 15.86
CA GLY A 281 -8.19 -21.89 17.08
C GLY A 281 -8.70 -23.33 17.10
N VAL A 282 -9.16 -23.86 15.96
CA VAL A 282 -9.56 -25.28 15.85
C VAL A 282 -8.37 -26.20 16.09
N ALA A 283 -7.22 -25.93 15.46
CA ALA A 283 -6.01 -26.73 15.64
C ALA A 283 -5.50 -26.69 17.10
N PHE A 284 -5.51 -25.50 17.71
CA PHE A 284 -5.11 -25.31 19.10
C PHE A 284 -6.04 -26.05 20.08
N MET A 285 -7.35 -25.91 19.92
CA MET A 285 -8.32 -26.60 20.78
C MET A 285 -8.24 -28.12 20.60
N ALA A 286 -8.01 -28.61 19.38
CA ALA A 286 -7.77 -30.03 19.14
C ALA A 286 -6.50 -30.52 19.87
N ALA A 287 -5.41 -29.74 19.87
CA ALA A 287 -4.19 -30.07 20.61
C ALA A 287 -4.40 -30.07 22.14
N VAL A 288 -5.21 -29.16 22.68
CA VAL A 288 -5.56 -29.15 24.11
C VAL A 288 -6.34 -30.41 24.49
N PHE A 289 -7.34 -30.81 23.69
CA PHE A 289 -8.09 -32.05 23.96
C PHE A 289 -7.25 -33.31 23.76
N TYR A 290 -6.29 -33.28 22.84
CA TYR A 290 -5.28 -34.34 22.69
C TYR A 290 -4.44 -34.47 23.97
N LEU A 291 -3.96 -33.36 24.53
CA LEU A 291 -3.21 -33.37 25.79
C LEU A 291 -4.07 -33.88 26.96
N LEU A 292 -5.32 -33.43 27.07
CA LEU A 292 -6.27 -33.88 28.10
C LEU A 292 -6.58 -35.38 27.99
N PHE A 293 -6.60 -35.94 26.78
CA PHE A 293 -6.78 -37.37 26.57
C PHE A 293 -5.63 -38.17 27.19
N TYR A 294 -4.38 -37.74 26.97
CA TYR A 294 -3.21 -38.43 27.54
C TYR A 294 -3.09 -38.27 29.05
N LEU A 295 -3.52 -37.14 29.62
CA LEU A 295 -3.39 -36.86 31.04
C LEU A 295 -4.47 -37.54 31.90
N ASN A 296 -5.68 -37.77 31.38
CA ASN A 296 -6.82 -38.13 32.23
C ASN A 296 -6.96 -39.63 32.54
N GLY A 297 -6.30 -40.56 31.84
CA GLY A 297 -6.30 -42.00 32.19
C GLY A 297 -7.68 -42.66 32.34
N MET A 298 -8.70 -42.12 31.66
CA MET A 298 -10.09 -42.56 31.79
C MET A 298 -10.39 -43.77 30.89
N LEU A 299 -11.45 -44.52 31.23
CA LEU A 299 -11.94 -45.64 30.43
C LEU A 299 -12.54 -45.13 29.12
N HIS A 300 -11.93 -45.49 27.99
CA HIS A 300 -12.31 -44.97 26.67
C HIS A 300 -13.00 -46.03 25.79
N SER A 301 -12.89 -47.32 26.13
CA SER A 301 -13.42 -48.41 25.31
C SER A 301 -14.11 -49.53 26.11
N THR A 302 -15.01 -50.24 25.42
CA THR A 302 -15.66 -51.46 25.94
C THR A 302 -14.69 -52.63 26.05
N GLU A 303 -13.69 -52.67 25.17
CA GLU A 303 -12.63 -53.67 25.19
C GLU A 303 -11.69 -53.48 26.39
N GLU A 304 -11.37 -52.23 26.73
CA GLU A 304 -10.58 -51.89 27.92
C GLU A 304 -11.27 -52.37 29.21
N LEU A 305 -12.59 -52.19 29.33
CA LEU A 305 -13.31 -52.68 30.50
C LEU A 305 -13.35 -54.20 30.56
N SER A 306 -13.57 -54.87 29.42
CA SER A 306 -13.54 -56.33 29.38
C SER A 306 -12.18 -56.91 29.75
N PHE A 307 -11.09 -56.19 29.42
CA PHE A 307 -9.73 -56.55 29.79
C PHE A 307 -9.44 -56.33 31.28
N TYR A 308 -9.97 -55.27 31.90
CA TYR A 308 -9.74 -55.00 33.33
C TYR A 308 -10.69 -55.72 34.27
N SER A 309 -11.89 -56.06 33.81
CA SER A 309 -12.90 -56.79 34.59
C SER A 309 -12.87 -58.31 34.36
N ASP A 310 -12.03 -58.81 33.45
CA ASP A 310 -11.95 -60.21 33.00
C ASP A 310 -13.33 -60.81 32.63
N SER A 311 -14.27 -59.98 32.19
CA SER A 311 -15.66 -60.36 31.91
C SER A 311 -16.19 -59.70 30.64
N GLN A 312 -17.25 -60.26 30.05
CA GLN A 312 -17.82 -59.71 28.82
C GLN A 312 -18.58 -58.40 29.12
N ALA A 313 -18.09 -57.29 28.58
CA ALA A 313 -18.69 -55.98 28.75
C ALA A 313 -19.78 -55.69 27.70
N MET A 314 -20.95 -55.21 28.12
CA MET A 314 -22.04 -54.78 27.23
C MET A 314 -22.34 -53.29 27.38
N ALA A 315 -22.44 -52.56 26.26
CA ALA A 315 -22.68 -51.11 26.27
C ALA A 315 -24.12 -50.73 25.89
N TYR A 316 -24.67 -49.74 26.59
CA TYR A 316 -25.97 -49.12 26.31
C TYR A 316 -25.89 -47.58 26.41
N ASP A 317 -26.81 -46.87 25.74
CA ASP A 317 -26.88 -45.40 25.74
C ASP A 317 -27.79 -44.90 26.88
N SER A 318 -27.28 -44.02 27.74
CA SER A 318 -27.99 -43.57 28.93
C SER A 318 -28.67 -42.20 28.76
N LYS A 319 -28.28 -41.38 27.76
CA LYS A 319 -28.75 -39.98 27.65
C LYS A 319 -29.01 -39.51 26.20
N LYS A 320 -30.12 -38.79 25.99
CA LYS A 320 -30.40 -38.08 24.73
C LYS A 320 -29.41 -36.91 24.54
N LYS A 321 -28.55 -36.98 23.52
CA LYS A 321 -27.53 -35.95 23.21
C LYS A 321 -28.01 -34.92 22.17
N ARG A 322 -27.57 -33.66 22.34
CA ARG A 322 -27.75 -32.58 21.34
C ARG A 322 -26.96 -32.92 20.06
N PHE A 323 -27.46 -32.51 18.89
CA PHE A 323 -26.91 -32.85 17.56
C PHE A 323 -26.78 -34.35 17.28
N ALA A 324 -27.85 -35.10 17.57
CA ALA A 324 -27.91 -36.55 17.41
C ALA A 324 -27.39 -37.04 16.04
N LYS A 325 -27.73 -36.40 14.93
CA LYS A 325 -27.34 -36.87 13.58
C LYS A 325 -25.82 -36.95 13.34
N LEU A 326 -25.06 -35.92 13.75
CA LEU A 326 -23.60 -35.90 13.57
C LEU A 326 -22.92 -36.89 14.54
N ASN A 327 -23.40 -36.94 15.78
CA ASN A 327 -22.89 -37.87 16.79
C ASN A 327 -23.20 -39.34 16.44
N THR A 328 -24.38 -39.62 15.89
CA THR A 328 -24.75 -40.95 15.38
C THR A 328 -23.92 -41.32 14.14
N PHE A 329 -23.61 -40.37 13.27
CA PHE A 329 -22.71 -40.60 12.12
C PHE A 329 -21.28 -40.94 12.56
N LEU A 330 -20.74 -40.18 13.51
CA LEU A 330 -19.43 -40.46 14.12
C LEU A 330 -19.42 -41.84 14.80
N ALA A 331 -20.45 -42.16 15.58
CA ALA A 331 -20.59 -43.45 16.25
C ALA A 331 -20.68 -44.63 15.26
N LYS A 332 -21.36 -44.47 14.11
CA LYS A 332 -21.47 -45.50 13.06
C LYS A 332 -20.12 -45.81 12.41
N LYS A 333 -19.23 -44.81 12.28
CA LYS A 333 -17.88 -45.01 11.70
C LYS A 333 -16.85 -45.55 12.70
N GLU A 334 -17.09 -45.37 13.99
CA GLU A 334 -16.17 -45.75 15.07
C GLU A 334 -16.13 -47.27 15.32
N ASN A 335 -17.15 -48.04 14.89
CA ASN A 335 -17.21 -49.51 14.96
C ASN A 335 -16.95 -50.11 16.37
N ARG A 336 -17.25 -49.37 17.44
CA ARG A 336 -17.03 -49.76 18.85
C ARG A 336 -18.11 -50.71 19.42
N GLY A 337 -18.39 -51.79 18.69
CA GLY A 337 -19.33 -52.83 19.09
C GLY A 337 -20.82 -52.45 19.01
N ILE A 338 -21.68 -53.46 19.10
CA ILE A 338 -23.13 -53.33 19.00
C ILE A 338 -23.65 -52.59 20.24
N LEU A 339 -24.35 -51.47 20.02
CA LEU A 339 -25.11 -50.77 21.06
C LEU A 339 -26.42 -51.52 21.28
N TYR A 340 -26.60 -52.08 22.47
CA TYR A 340 -27.85 -52.71 22.84
C TYR A 340 -28.78 -51.69 23.50
N SER A 341 -30.09 -51.92 23.37
CA SER A 341 -31.05 -51.30 24.28
C SER A 341 -30.66 -51.64 25.72
N GLN A 342 -30.86 -50.73 26.68
CA GLN A 342 -30.51 -50.97 28.07
C GLN A 342 -31.16 -52.26 28.62
N ALA A 343 -32.39 -52.57 28.20
CA ALA A 343 -33.07 -53.81 28.56
C ALA A 343 -32.42 -55.06 27.93
N ASP A 344 -31.96 -54.95 26.69
CA ASP A 344 -31.29 -56.04 25.96
C ASP A 344 -29.86 -56.30 26.46
N ALA A 345 -29.15 -55.25 26.89
CA ALA A 345 -27.82 -55.38 27.50
C ALA A 345 -27.91 -56.13 28.83
N VAL A 346 -28.88 -55.77 29.67
CA VAL A 346 -29.09 -56.42 30.96
C VAL A 346 -29.56 -57.87 30.78
N SER A 347 -30.51 -58.13 29.87
CA SER A 347 -31.03 -59.49 29.65
C SER A 347 -29.97 -60.44 29.10
N ARG A 348 -29.10 -59.97 28.20
CA ARG A 348 -27.97 -60.75 27.68
C ARG A 348 -26.90 -61.01 28.73
N THR A 349 -26.60 -60.03 29.59
CA THR A 349 -25.68 -60.25 30.73
C THR A 349 -26.24 -61.30 31.70
N VAL A 350 -27.54 -61.24 32.02
CA VAL A 350 -28.20 -62.23 32.88
C VAL A 350 -28.19 -63.63 32.25
N ALA A 351 -28.48 -63.74 30.95
CA ALA A 351 -28.44 -65.01 30.22
C ALA A 351 -27.01 -65.61 30.16
N ASN A 352 -26.00 -64.76 29.97
CA ASN A 352 -24.59 -65.17 29.96
C ASN A 352 -24.13 -65.68 31.33
N ILE A 353 -24.52 -65.01 32.42
CA ILE A 353 -24.19 -65.44 33.79
C ILE A 353 -24.76 -66.84 34.05
N LYS A 354 -26.04 -67.07 33.75
CA LYS A 354 -26.67 -68.39 33.95
C LYS A 354 -26.02 -69.49 33.09
N SER A 355 -25.61 -69.16 31.87
CA SER A 355 -25.01 -70.14 30.95
C SER A 355 -23.57 -70.52 31.34
N LYS A 356 -22.79 -69.58 31.88
CA LYS A 356 -21.37 -69.81 32.20
C LYS A 356 -21.13 -70.17 33.67
N TYR A 357 -22.02 -69.74 34.56
CA TYR A 357 -21.90 -69.90 36.01
C TYR A 357 -23.20 -70.48 36.58
N PRO A 358 -23.46 -71.79 36.39
CA PRO A 358 -24.70 -72.43 36.82
C PRO A 358 -24.88 -72.48 38.35
N ASP A 359 -23.81 -72.32 39.13
CA ASP A 359 -23.80 -72.39 40.59
C ASP A 359 -24.05 -71.03 41.29
N VAL A 360 -24.22 -69.94 40.53
CA VAL A 360 -24.43 -68.59 41.05
C VAL A 360 -25.92 -68.30 41.21
N SER A 361 -26.36 -67.96 42.43
CA SER A 361 -27.78 -67.70 42.74
C SER A 361 -28.07 -66.23 43.11
N LYS A 362 -27.12 -65.57 43.77
CA LYS A 362 -27.22 -64.16 44.21
C LYS A 362 -26.13 -63.31 43.57
N VAL A 363 -26.51 -62.24 42.87
CA VAL A 363 -25.57 -61.35 42.16
C VAL A 363 -25.74 -59.91 42.62
N MET A 364 -24.63 -59.24 42.91
CA MET A 364 -24.57 -57.82 43.23
C MET A 364 -24.20 -57.01 41.98
N VAL A 365 -24.88 -55.89 41.73
CA VAL A 365 -24.54 -54.93 40.67
C VAL A 365 -24.02 -53.65 41.34
N THR A 366 -22.79 -53.26 41.03
CA THR A 366 -22.05 -52.15 41.68
C THR A 366 -21.14 -51.44 40.68
N GLY A 367 -20.72 -50.20 40.98
CA GLY A 367 -19.72 -49.46 40.20
C GLY A 367 -20.05 -47.98 40.06
N ASN A 368 -19.13 -47.22 39.48
CA ASN A 368 -19.21 -45.76 39.39
C ASN A 368 -20.37 -45.26 38.49
N GLY A 369 -20.93 -46.11 37.62
CA GLY A 369 -22.08 -45.80 36.77
C GLY A 369 -23.44 -46.19 37.33
N VAL A 370 -23.51 -46.75 38.54
CA VAL A 370 -24.75 -47.31 39.09
C VAL A 370 -25.80 -46.24 39.39
N ASP A 371 -25.42 -45.07 39.87
CA ASP A 371 -26.37 -44.02 40.26
C ASP A 371 -27.20 -43.50 39.07
N CYS A 372 -26.59 -43.42 37.89
CA CYS A 372 -27.29 -43.04 36.65
C CYS A 372 -28.16 -44.16 36.07
N ALA A 373 -27.92 -45.42 36.46
CA ALA A 373 -28.52 -46.59 35.86
C ALA A 373 -29.45 -47.38 36.79
N LYS A 374 -29.49 -47.05 38.08
CA LYS A 374 -30.15 -47.79 39.16
C LYS A 374 -31.61 -48.12 38.86
N ASP A 375 -32.39 -47.12 38.46
CA ASP A 375 -33.84 -47.28 38.22
C ASP A 375 -34.15 -48.06 36.94
N SER A 376 -33.32 -47.88 35.91
CA SER A 376 -33.50 -48.55 34.63
C SER A 376 -32.99 -50.00 34.64
N ILE A 377 -31.90 -50.29 35.39
CA ILE A 377 -31.42 -51.65 35.62
C ILE A 377 -32.45 -52.41 36.46
N LYS A 378 -33.03 -51.81 37.51
CA LYS A 378 -34.12 -52.44 38.30
C LYS A 378 -35.32 -52.80 37.43
N LYS A 379 -35.77 -51.91 36.54
CA LYS A 379 -36.87 -52.19 35.59
C LYS A 379 -36.55 -53.31 34.59
N ALA A 380 -35.33 -53.33 34.05
CA ALA A 380 -34.90 -54.39 33.13
C ALA A 380 -34.83 -55.77 33.85
N LEU A 381 -34.40 -55.78 35.11
CA LEU A 381 -34.35 -56.98 35.94
C LEU A 381 -35.75 -57.51 36.30
N GLU A 382 -36.73 -56.63 36.54
CA GLU A 382 -38.13 -57.02 36.76
C GLU A 382 -38.74 -57.76 35.57
N SER A 383 -38.39 -57.37 34.34
CA SER A 383 -38.81 -58.06 33.10
C SER A 383 -38.12 -59.41 32.85
N THR A 384 -37.10 -59.73 33.65
CA THR A 384 -36.24 -60.92 33.50
C THR A 384 -36.39 -61.91 34.67
N LYS A 385 -37.42 -61.74 35.53
CA LYS A 385 -37.65 -62.51 36.77
C LYS A 385 -37.84 -64.03 36.60
N ASP A 386 -38.16 -64.52 35.41
CA ASP A 386 -38.36 -65.95 35.12
C ASP A 386 -37.07 -66.80 35.12
N ILE A 387 -35.90 -66.19 35.32
CA ILE A 387 -34.61 -66.86 35.12
C ILE A 387 -34.01 -67.46 36.41
N GLY A 388 -34.56 -67.14 37.60
CA GLY A 388 -34.19 -67.77 38.88
C GLY A 388 -32.95 -67.18 39.58
N LEU A 389 -32.47 -66.01 39.16
CA LEU A 389 -31.33 -65.27 39.76
C LEU A 389 -31.83 -64.11 40.63
N ASN A 390 -31.29 -63.95 41.84
CA ASN A 390 -31.58 -62.81 42.72
C ASN A 390 -30.52 -61.71 42.53
N ILE A 391 -30.88 -60.67 41.79
CA ILE A 391 -29.97 -59.57 41.44
C ILE A 391 -30.33 -58.31 42.24
N LYS A 392 -29.37 -57.77 42.99
CA LYS A 392 -29.53 -56.52 43.74
C LYS A 392 -28.54 -55.47 43.27
N VAL A 393 -29.02 -54.23 43.18
CA VAL A 393 -28.23 -53.06 42.76
C VAL A 393 -27.85 -52.27 44.01
N GLU A 394 -26.56 -52.21 44.29
CA GLU A 394 -25.95 -51.57 45.46
C GLU A 394 -25.09 -50.37 45.03
N ASN A 395 -24.76 -49.48 45.97
CA ASN A 395 -23.90 -48.33 45.68
C ASN A 395 -22.45 -48.77 45.45
N ASN A 396 -21.59 -47.88 44.94
CA ASN A 396 -20.19 -48.21 44.64
C ASN A 396 -19.42 -48.67 45.89
N ILE A 397 -18.85 -49.87 45.82
CA ILE A 397 -18.05 -50.55 46.84
C ILE A 397 -16.84 -49.72 47.33
N LEU A 398 -16.22 -48.90 46.49
CA LEU A 398 -15.08 -48.06 46.91
C LEU A 398 -15.50 -46.88 47.78
N THR A 399 -16.76 -46.43 47.65
CA THR A 399 -17.25 -45.22 48.32
C THR A 399 -18.22 -45.52 49.46
N ASP A 400 -18.95 -46.64 49.39
CA ASP A 400 -19.97 -47.01 50.37
C ASP A 400 -19.56 -48.25 51.17
N LYS A 401 -19.35 -48.06 52.47
CA LYS A 401 -18.96 -49.12 53.41
C LYS A 401 -20.05 -50.19 53.53
N GLY A 402 -21.33 -49.81 53.44
CA GLY A 402 -22.45 -50.74 53.51
C GLY A 402 -22.46 -51.73 52.35
N SER A 403 -22.19 -51.24 51.13
CA SER A 403 -22.02 -52.08 49.95
C SER A 403 -20.86 -53.08 50.09
N PHE A 404 -19.71 -52.66 50.62
CA PHE A 404 -18.56 -53.55 50.82
C PHE A 404 -18.83 -54.63 51.86
N GLU A 405 -19.53 -54.35 52.97
CA GLU A 405 -19.86 -55.37 53.96
C GLU A 405 -20.85 -56.41 53.41
N SER A 406 -21.81 -55.97 52.60
CA SER A 406 -22.83 -56.84 52.00
C SER A 406 -22.31 -57.78 50.90
N ILE A 407 -21.10 -57.54 50.36
CA ILE A 407 -20.54 -58.33 49.25
C ILE A 407 -20.41 -59.83 49.61
N LYS A 408 -20.23 -60.15 50.89
CA LYS A 408 -20.05 -61.53 51.37
C LYS A 408 -21.31 -62.37 51.21
N ASP A 409 -22.48 -61.72 51.23
CA ASP A 409 -23.81 -62.34 51.15
C ASP A 409 -24.23 -62.69 49.70
N TYR A 410 -23.43 -62.25 48.71
CA TYR A 410 -23.64 -62.51 47.28
C TYR A 410 -22.64 -63.52 46.75
N ASP A 411 -23.01 -64.25 45.70
CA ASP A 411 -22.17 -65.29 45.08
C ASP A 411 -21.22 -64.69 44.03
N ALA A 412 -21.65 -63.63 43.33
CA ALA A 412 -20.88 -62.97 42.28
C ALA A 412 -21.23 -61.48 42.11
N VAL A 413 -20.39 -60.74 41.37
CA VAL A 413 -20.54 -59.29 41.15
C VAL A 413 -20.56 -58.93 39.66
N VAL A 414 -21.40 -57.96 39.29
CA VAL A 414 -21.44 -57.29 37.99
C VAL A 414 -21.03 -55.84 38.16
N VAL A 415 -20.05 -55.39 37.38
CA VAL A 415 -19.50 -54.03 37.47
C VAL A 415 -20.17 -53.11 36.45
N VAL A 416 -20.59 -51.91 36.84
CA VAL A 416 -21.23 -50.91 35.97
C VAL A 416 -20.40 -49.63 35.91
N GLU A 417 -19.90 -49.29 34.73
CA GLU A 417 -19.03 -48.14 34.51
C GLU A 417 -19.58 -47.12 33.52
N GLU A 418 -19.19 -45.84 33.66
CA GLU A 418 -19.49 -44.78 32.69
C GLU A 418 -18.28 -44.51 31.79
N LEU A 419 -18.52 -44.55 30.47
CA LEU A 419 -17.49 -44.29 29.46
C LEU A 419 -17.05 -42.82 29.48
N ASP A 420 -15.74 -42.56 29.34
CA ASP A 420 -15.10 -41.23 29.44
C ASP A 420 -15.24 -40.53 30.81
N LYS A 421 -15.61 -41.27 31.87
CA LYS A 421 -15.75 -40.74 33.25
C LYS A 421 -15.18 -41.65 34.32
N SER A 422 -15.33 -42.96 34.18
CA SER A 422 -14.72 -43.92 35.11
C SER A 422 -13.22 -44.02 34.87
N SER A 423 -12.42 -43.91 35.95
CA SER A 423 -10.96 -44.06 35.88
C SER A 423 -10.58 -45.54 35.82
N VAL A 424 -9.66 -45.89 34.94
CA VAL A 424 -9.11 -47.26 34.84
C VAL A 424 -8.48 -47.72 36.15
N GLU A 425 -7.89 -46.78 36.91
CA GLU A 425 -7.31 -47.09 38.22
C GLU A 425 -8.37 -47.42 39.26
N LEU A 426 -9.50 -46.72 39.25
CA LEU A 426 -10.62 -47.00 40.16
C LEU A 426 -11.28 -48.34 39.82
N ILE A 427 -11.46 -48.65 38.53
CA ILE A 427 -11.98 -49.94 38.08
C ILE A 427 -11.08 -51.09 38.55
N LYS A 428 -9.74 -50.94 38.43
CA LYS A 428 -8.80 -51.95 38.94
C LYS A 428 -8.93 -52.15 40.45
N ARG A 429 -9.06 -51.07 41.22
CA ARG A 429 -9.26 -51.13 42.67
C ARG A 429 -10.61 -51.76 43.03
N GLU A 430 -11.68 -51.49 42.27
CA GLU A 430 -12.99 -52.14 42.43
C GLU A 430 -12.87 -53.66 42.25
N VAL A 431 -12.26 -54.10 41.15
CA VAL A 431 -12.06 -55.53 40.85
C VAL A 431 -11.15 -56.19 41.89
N GLU A 432 -10.11 -55.51 42.35
CA GLU A 432 -9.22 -56.00 43.39
C GLU A 432 -9.94 -56.19 44.73
N GLN A 433 -10.77 -55.24 45.16
CA GLN A 433 -11.57 -55.35 46.38
C GLN A 433 -12.58 -56.51 46.31
N ILE A 434 -13.20 -56.72 45.14
CA ILE A 434 -14.10 -57.85 44.89
C ILE A 434 -13.36 -59.19 45.03
N ARG A 435 -12.13 -59.28 44.51
CA ARG A 435 -11.27 -60.47 44.64
C ARG A 435 -10.79 -60.70 46.06
N ILE A 436 -10.44 -59.64 46.80
CA ILE A 436 -10.05 -59.72 48.22
C ILE A 436 -11.21 -60.25 49.07
N ALA A 437 -12.45 -59.90 48.72
CA ALA A 437 -13.67 -60.46 49.32
C ALA A 437 -13.96 -61.93 48.91
N GLY A 438 -13.14 -62.54 48.05
CA GLY A 438 -13.28 -63.92 47.60
C GLY A 438 -14.38 -64.14 46.58
N LYS A 439 -14.81 -63.10 45.84
CA LYS A 439 -15.88 -63.16 44.83
C LYS A 439 -15.33 -62.91 43.43
N GLU A 440 -16.06 -63.37 42.42
CA GLU A 440 -15.70 -63.21 41.00
C GLU A 440 -16.58 -62.16 40.30
N VAL A 441 -15.99 -61.44 39.35
CA VAL A 441 -16.70 -60.53 38.45
C VAL A 441 -17.22 -61.32 37.25
N VAL A 442 -18.54 -61.52 37.19
CA VAL A 442 -19.18 -62.40 36.19
C VAL A 442 -19.76 -61.65 34.98
N GLY A 443 -19.72 -60.32 35.01
CA GLY A 443 -20.14 -59.47 33.90
C GLY A 443 -19.81 -57.99 34.11
N ALA A 444 -19.80 -57.24 33.02
CA ALA A 444 -19.61 -55.80 33.05
C ALA A 444 -20.63 -55.07 32.16
N LEU A 445 -21.11 -53.92 32.63
CA LEU A 445 -22.04 -53.05 31.89
C LEU A 445 -21.40 -51.67 31.72
N ILE A 446 -21.59 -51.08 30.54
CA ILE A 446 -21.07 -49.75 30.20
C ILE A 446 -22.23 -48.82 29.85
N ALA A 447 -22.36 -47.75 30.63
CA ALA A 447 -23.21 -46.62 30.32
C ALA A 447 -22.47 -45.61 29.44
N ARG A 448 -23.10 -45.19 28.32
CA ARG A 448 -22.59 -44.19 27.36
C ARG A 448 -23.35 -42.87 27.37
#